data_AF-A0A811JPW4-F1
#
_entry.id   AF-A0A811JPW4-F1
#
_cell.length_a   1.000
_cell.length_b   1.000
_cell.length_c   1.000
_cell.angle_alpha   90.00
_cell.angle_beta   90.00
_cell.angle_gamma   90.00
#
_symmetry.space_group_name_H-M   'P 1'
#
loop_
_entity.id
_entity.type
_entity.pdbx_description
1 polymer ?
#
loop_
_entity_poly.entity_id
_entity_poly.type
_entity_poly.pdbx_seq_one_letter_code
_entity_poly.pdbx_strand_id
1 'polypeptide(L)'
;MEIFAICLTCFCGIGKAVAVYVAILYRYYQALSDHYHETLKRLVKQNIPLWTAVFCVICFSILYPLSTGRASEDQIAQIASENPVILKVQKEEPAFMCLDGGWGGQMTAAYINLTIFIVTFVVTVVMVLYHLKKIMSDQKLYMSKYTYRVQLMLFKSIQIQLICLAVIVTSPLSVGMLVIIFDLARPPVVVMLGTAVMSIHSTLDCAILMYYVRPYREFLKSITKFGSTTDVKSVVWIGSRSSRISD
;
A
#
# COMPACT_ATOMS: atom_id res chain seq x y z
N MET A 1 -17.70 -3.57 16.57
CA MET A 1 -17.24 -4.23 15.32
C MET A 1 -16.66 -3.23 14.32
N GLU A 2 -17.30 -2.07 14.14
CA GLU A 2 -16.84 -1.02 13.21
C GLU A 2 -15.44 -0.51 13.53
N ILE A 3 -15.13 -0.26 14.80
CA ILE A 3 -13.79 0.17 15.24
C ILE A 3 -12.71 -0.83 14.81
N PHE A 4 -12.88 -2.12 15.07
CA PHE A 4 -11.91 -3.15 14.67
C PHE A 4 -11.63 -3.13 13.16
N ALA A 5 -12.68 -3.04 12.36
CA ALA A 5 -12.54 -3.01 10.92
C ALA A 5 -11.89 -1.72 10.42
N ILE A 6 -12.17 -0.58 11.07
CA ILE A 6 -11.47 0.68 10.83
C ILE A 6 -9.99 0.53 11.18
N CYS A 7 -9.64 -0.04 12.34
CA CYS A 7 -8.26 -0.28 12.74
C CYS A 7 -7.51 -1.16 11.73
N LEU A 8 -8.12 -2.28 11.32
CA LEU A 8 -7.55 -3.22 10.37
C LEU A 8 -7.39 -2.57 8.98
N THR A 9 -8.40 -1.83 8.53
CA THR A 9 -8.38 -1.08 7.28
C THR A 9 -7.30 -0.01 7.29
N CYS A 10 -7.20 0.77 8.37
CA CYS A 10 -6.16 1.77 8.56
C CYS A 10 -4.77 1.11 8.57
N PHE A 11 -4.58 0.04 9.34
CA PHE A 11 -3.30 -0.69 9.39
C PHE A 11 -2.86 -1.18 8.01
N CYS A 12 -3.75 -1.88 7.30
CA CYS A 12 -3.48 -2.41 5.97
C CYS A 12 -3.25 -1.29 4.94
N GLY A 13 -4.09 -0.25 4.94
CA GLY A 13 -3.99 0.88 4.03
C GLY A 13 -2.71 1.69 4.24
N ILE A 14 -2.39 2.00 5.50
CA ILE A 14 -1.18 2.74 5.88
C ILE A 14 0.07 1.92 5.58
N GLY A 15 0.11 0.62 5.96
CA GLY A 15 1.23 -0.26 5.63
C GLY A 15 1.47 -0.37 4.13
N LYS A 16 0.40 -0.42 3.34
CA LYS A 16 0.50 -0.40 1.88
C LYS A 16 1.03 0.93 1.35
N ALA A 17 0.59 2.05 1.90
CA ALA A 17 1.10 3.37 1.57
C ALA A 17 2.63 3.45 1.80
N VAL A 18 3.15 2.89 2.91
CA VAL A 18 4.62 2.77 3.12
C VAL A 18 5.26 2.02 1.98
N ALA A 19 4.76 0.82 1.68
CA ALA A 19 5.41 -0.07 0.73
C ALA A 19 5.51 0.60 -0.64
N VAL A 20 4.44 1.28 -1.06
CA VAL A 20 4.40 2.07 -2.30
C VAL A 20 5.34 3.27 -2.22
N TYR A 21 5.34 4.01 -1.11
CA TYR A 21 6.22 5.16 -0.91
C TYR A 21 7.70 4.77 -0.99
N VAL A 22 8.11 3.71 -0.27
CA VAL A 22 9.47 3.17 -0.29
C VAL A 22 9.82 2.66 -1.69
N ALA A 23 8.91 2.00 -2.39
CA ALA A 23 9.14 1.55 -3.76
C ALA A 23 9.37 2.74 -4.72
N ILE A 24 8.59 3.83 -4.56
CA ILE A 24 8.77 5.07 -5.33
C ILE A 24 10.11 5.72 -5.00
N LEU A 25 10.45 5.89 -3.73
CA LEU A 25 11.72 6.47 -3.30
C LEU A 25 12.92 5.65 -3.76
N TYR A 26 12.83 4.33 -3.71
CA TYR A 26 13.88 3.44 -4.19
C TYR A 26 14.11 3.60 -5.70
N ARG A 27 13.04 3.66 -6.50
CA ARG A 27 13.17 3.89 -7.94
C ARG A 27 13.62 5.30 -8.26
N TYR A 28 13.16 6.28 -7.49
CA TYR A 28 13.62 7.66 -7.57
C TYR A 28 15.14 7.71 -7.34
N TYR A 29 15.63 7.06 -6.28
CA TYR A 29 17.05 6.92 -6.00
C TYR A 29 17.82 6.25 -7.16
N GLN A 30 17.28 5.17 -7.74
CA GLN A 30 17.91 4.52 -8.90
C GLN A 30 17.95 5.38 -10.16
N ALA A 31 17.02 6.34 -10.30
CA ALA A 31 16.98 7.26 -11.44
C ALA A 31 17.92 8.47 -11.28
N LEU A 32 18.41 8.74 -10.05
CA LEU A 32 19.40 9.80 -9.84
C LEU A 32 20.73 9.41 -10.47
N SER A 33 21.25 10.26 -11.35
CA SER A 33 22.62 10.15 -11.85
C SER A 33 23.61 10.46 -10.72
N ASP A 34 24.71 9.69 -10.67
CA ASP A 34 25.79 9.86 -9.69
C ASP A 34 26.42 11.24 -9.74
N HIS A 35 26.45 11.89 -10.91
CA HIS A 35 27.23 13.10 -11.12
C HIS A 35 26.49 14.40 -10.77
N TYR A 36 25.17 14.45 -10.93
CA TYR A 36 24.42 15.72 -10.84
C TYR A 36 23.73 15.94 -9.49
N HIS A 37 23.61 14.91 -8.66
CA HIS A 37 22.70 14.93 -7.51
C HIS A 37 23.28 14.26 -6.25
N GLU A 38 24.57 14.42 -5.96
CA GLU A 38 25.20 13.79 -4.78
C GLU A 38 24.48 14.15 -3.46
N THR A 39 24.15 15.43 -3.24
CA THR A 39 23.46 15.87 -2.02
C THR A 39 22.09 15.21 -1.87
N LEU A 40 21.34 15.14 -2.96
CA LEU A 40 20.00 14.55 -2.98
C LEU A 40 20.08 13.02 -2.84
N LYS A 41 21.10 12.39 -3.42
CA LYS A 41 21.38 10.97 -3.29
C LYS A 41 21.74 10.60 -1.85
N ARG A 42 22.55 11.41 -1.17
CA ARG A 42 22.87 11.26 0.25
C ARG A 42 21.62 11.43 1.12
N LEU A 43 20.82 12.46 0.83
CA LEU A 43 19.56 12.74 1.52
C LEU A 43 18.54 11.60 1.36
N VAL A 44 18.43 10.98 0.19
CA VAL A 44 17.49 9.87 -0.01
C VAL A 44 18.03 8.58 0.60
N LYS A 45 19.26 8.16 0.26
CA LYS A 45 19.81 6.84 0.63
C LYS A 45 19.93 6.64 2.13
N GLN A 46 20.53 7.59 2.83
CA GLN A 46 20.80 7.46 4.27
C GLN A 46 19.52 7.56 5.10
N ASN A 47 18.49 8.23 4.56
CA ASN A 47 17.27 8.49 5.31
C ASN A 47 16.14 7.51 5.01
N ILE A 48 16.25 6.55 4.08
CA ILE A 48 15.21 5.51 3.91
C ILE A 48 14.82 4.85 5.26
N PRO A 49 15.76 4.35 6.10
CA PRO A 49 15.40 3.77 7.39
C PRO A 49 14.79 4.81 8.34
N LEU A 50 15.25 6.06 8.29
CA LEU A 50 14.68 7.16 9.08
C LEU A 50 13.24 7.45 8.67
N TRP A 51 12.95 7.57 7.37
CA TRP A 51 11.61 7.76 6.84
C TRP A 51 10.69 6.59 7.20
N THR A 52 11.19 5.35 7.10
CA THR A 52 10.45 4.16 7.56
C THR A 52 10.16 4.24 9.06
N ALA A 53 11.13 4.62 9.88
CA ALA A 53 10.96 4.75 11.33
C ALA A 53 9.95 5.86 11.70
N VAL A 54 10.08 7.05 11.10
CA VAL A 54 9.12 8.17 11.27
C VAL A 54 7.72 7.70 10.90
N PHE A 55 7.60 6.97 9.79
CA PHE A 55 6.33 6.44 9.36
C PHE A 55 5.77 5.42 10.37
N CYS A 56 6.57 4.47 10.86
CA CYS A 56 6.15 3.52 11.90
C CYS A 56 5.68 4.23 13.18
N VAL A 57 6.32 5.33 13.58
CA VAL A 57 5.89 6.16 14.70
C VAL A 57 4.52 6.79 14.42
N ILE A 58 4.31 7.33 13.21
CA ILE A 58 3.00 7.89 12.81
C ILE A 58 1.94 6.78 12.80
N CYS A 59 2.22 5.60 12.24
CA CYS A 59 1.32 4.45 12.31
C CYS A 59 0.93 4.12 13.75
N PHE A 60 1.94 4.00 14.61
CA PHE A 60 1.72 3.68 16.02
C PHE A 60 0.86 4.75 16.70
N SER A 61 1.10 6.04 16.41
CA SER A 61 0.29 7.13 16.97
C SER A 61 -1.18 7.10 16.52
N ILE A 62 -1.47 6.59 15.31
CA ILE A 62 -2.83 6.42 14.79
C ILE A 62 -3.49 5.18 15.39
N LEU A 63 -2.75 4.08 15.49
CA LEU A 63 -3.26 2.78 15.92
C LEU A 63 -3.33 2.63 17.44
N TYR A 64 -2.51 3.38 18.17
CA TYR A 64 -2.44 3.29 19.62
C TYR A 64 -3.77 3.70 20.28
N PRO A 65 -4.35 4.88 20.03
CA PRO A 65 -5.65 5.28 20.57
C PRO A 65 -6.75 4.27 20.23
N LEU A 66 -6.69 3.73 19.01
CA LEU A 66 -7.60 2.73 18.50
C LEU A 66 -7.49 1.37 19.22
N SER A 67 -6.29 1.01 19.68
CA SER A 67 -6.06 -0.25 20.42
C SER A 67 -6.34 -0.13 21.92
N THR A 68 -6.12 1.06 22.49
CA THR A 68 -6.39 1.32 23.91
C THR A 68 -7.86 1.63 24.19
N GLY A 69 -8.64 2.03 23.19
CA GLY A 69 -10.07 2.34 23.31
C GLY A 69 -10.99 1.12 23.53
N ARG A 70 -10.48 0.04 24.12
CA ARG A 70 -11.27 -1.17 24.38
C ARG A 70 -12.24 -0.91 25.54
N ALA A 71 -13.52 -1.24 25.35
CA ALA A 71 -14.51 -1.17 26.42
C ALA A 71 -14.05 -2.00 27.64
N SER A 72 -14.31 -1.47 28.84
CA SER A 72 -14.06 -2.20 30.09
C SER A 72 -14.93 -3.46 30.17
N GLU A 73 -14.47 -4.50 30.89
CA GLU A 73 -15.24 -5.74 31.04
C GLU A 73 -16.66 -5.49 31.59
N ASP A 74 -16.81 -4.52 32.48
CA ASP A 74 -18.10 -4.12 33.05
C ASP A 74 -19.05 -3.54 32.00
N GLN A 75 -18.55 -2.67 31.11
CA GLN A 75 -19.34 -2.11 30.00
C GLN A 75 -19.74 -3.21 29.00
N ILE A 76 -18.83 -4.15 28.73
CA ILE A 76 -19.12 -5.29 27.86
C ILE A 76 -20.21 -6.16 28.48
N ALA A 77 -20.12 -6.46 29.77
CA ALA A 77 -21.11 -7.25 30.48
C ALA A 77 -22.49 -6.55 30.49
N GLN A 78 -22.52 -5.24 30.66
CA GLN A 78 -23.76 -4.44 30.60
C GLN A 78 -24.39 -4.51 29.20
N ILE A 79 -23.64 -4.25 28.13
CA ILE A 79 -24.16 -4.29 26.75
C ILE A 79 -24.57 -5.72 26.34
N ALA A 80 -23.83 -6.73 26.79
CA ALA A 80 -24.17 -8.12 26.54
C ALA A 80 -25.46 -8.54 27.25
N SER A 81 -25.77 -7.95 28.41
CA SER A 81 -27.04 -8.20 29.11
C SER A 81 -28.25 -7.64 28.37
N GLU A 82 -28.07 -6.57 27.58
CA GLU A 82 -29.14 -5.93 26.81
C GLU A 82 -29.47 -6.67 25.50
N ASN A 83 -28.53 -7.46 24.96
CA ASN A 83 -28.73 -8.16 23.69
C ASN A 83 -28.19 -9.62 23.73
N PRO A 84 -29.07 -10.64 23.65
CA PRO A 84 -28.66 -12.04 23.74
C PRO A 84 -27.76 -12.50 22.58
N VAL A 85 -27.81 -11.83 21.43
CA VAL A 85 -26.93 -12.12 20.30
C VAL A 85 -25.50 -11.67 20.61
N ILE A 86 -25.33 -10.50 21.23
CA ILE A 86 -24.03 -9.99 21.67
C ILE A 86 -23.44 -10.93 22.72
N LEU A 87 -24.25 -11.36 23.69
CA LEU A 87 -23.83 -12.33 24.72
C LEU A 87 -23.36 -13.67 24.11
N LYS A 88 -24.06 -14.17 23.08
CA LYS A 88 -23.65 -15.39 22.38
C LYS A 88 -22.30 -15.21 21.68
N VAL A 89 -22.13 -14.11 20.93
CA VAL A 89 -20.87 -13.78 20.27
C VAL A 89 -19.74 -13.58 21.29
N GLN A 90 -20.02 -13.02 22.48
CA GLN A 90 -19.00 -12.86 23.53
C GLN A 90 -18.46 -14.19 24.03
N LYS A 91 -19.36 -15.16 24.22
CA LYS A 91 -19.04 -16.49 24.72
C LYS A 91 -18.30 -17.33 23.68
N GLU A 92 -18.72 -17.26 22.43
CA GLU A 92 -18.12 -18.01 21.33
C GLU A 92 -16.81 -17.37 20.86
N GLU A 93 -16.74 -16.04 20.83
CA GLU A 93 -15.71 -15.29 20.11
C GLU A 93 -15.29 -14.00 20.84
N PRO A 94 -14.67 -14.09 22.04
CA PRO A 94 -14.31 -12.91 22.86
C PRO A 94 -13.27 -11.99 22.20
N ALA A 95 -12.54 -12.48 21.19
CA ALA A 95 -11.56 -11.71 20.43
C ALA A 95 -12.19 -10.69 19.48
N PHE A 96 -13.48 -10.84 19.11
CA PHE A 96 -14.14 -10.00 18.10
C PHE A 96 -14.87 -8.77 18.69
N MET A 97 -14.87 -8.61 20.02
CA MET A 97 -15.54 -7.47 20.67
C MET A 97 -14.66 -6.23 20.75
N CYS A 98 -14.82 -5.35 19.76
CA CYS A 98 -14.57 -3.91 19.93
C CYS A 98 -15.92 -3.22 20.13
N LEU A 99 -16.30 -3.00 21.38
CA LEU A 99 -17.42 -2.17 21.79
C LEU A 99 -16.90 -0.74 22.03
N ASP A 100 -17.67 0.25 21.58
CA ASP A 100 -17.30 1.65 21.69
C ASP A 100 -17.40 2.09 23.16
N GLY A 101 -16.26 2.37 23.79
CA GLY A 101 -16.16 2.72 25.20
C GLY A 101 -16.63 4.15 25.53
N GLY A 102 -17.20 4.89 24.57
CA GLY A 102 -17.69 6.25 24.79
C GLY A 102 -16.62 7.34 24.69
N TRP A 103 -15.62 7.17 23.83
CA TRP A 103 -14.48 8.10 23.72
C TRP A 103 -14.61 9.05 22.52
N GLY A 104 -15.60 9.94 22.57
CA GLY A 104 -15.83 10.95 21.52
C GLY A 104 -14.62 11.85 21.22
N GLY A 105 -13.71 12.06 22.18
CA GLY A 105 -12.52 12.92 22.01
C GLY A 105 -11.30 12.26 21.34
N GLN A 106 -11.09 10.96 21.56
CA GLN A 106 -9.91 10.25 20.99
C GLN A 106 -10.09 9.94 19.50
N MET A 107 -11.31 9.69 19.06
CA MET A 107 -11.62 9.46 17.66
C MET A 107 -11.36 10.70 16.81
N THR A 108 -11.66 11.91 17.32
CA THR A 108 -11.35 13.17 16.63
C THR A 108 -9.85 13.31 16.36
N ALA A 109 -9.00 13.01 17.36
CA ALA A 109 -7.55 13.04 17.19
C ALA A 109 -7.07 12.00 16.17
N ALA A 110 -7.64 10.79 16.16
CA ALA A 110 -7.33 9.77 15.17
C ALA A 110 -7.69 10.22 13.75
N TYR A 111 -8.86 10.80 13.55
CA TYR A 111 -9.27 11.35 12.24
C TYR A 111 -8.36 12.49 11.78
N ILE A 112 -8.02 13.44 12.65
CA ILE A 112 -7.10 14.53 12.32
C ILE A 112 -5.73 13.98 11.88
N ASN A 113 -5.16 13.05 12.65
CA ASN A 113 -3.88 12.43 12.32
C ASN A 113 -3.96 11.64 11.00
N LEU A 114 -5.04 10.91 10.77
CA LEU A 114 -5.27 10.19 9.52
C LEU A 114 -5.37 11.14 8.32
N THR A 115 -6.08 12.27 8.46
CA THR A 115 -6.18 13.28 7.41
C THR A 115 -4.82 13.91 7.11
N ILE A 116 -4.06 14.32 8.13
CA ILE A 116 -2.70 14.87 7.96
C ILE A 116 -1.81 13.85 7.26
N PHE A 117 -1.89 12.58 7.65
CA PHE A 117 -1.15 11.49 7.05
C PHE A 117 -1.48 11.32 5.56
N ILE A 118 -2.78 11.25 5.20
CA ILE A 118 -3.23 11.10 3.81
C ILE A 118 -2.78 12.29 2.95
N VAL A 119 -2.97 13.51 3.43
CA VAL A 119 -2.58 14.73 2.70
C VAL A 119 -1.07 14.76 2.48
N THR A 120 -0.28 14.49 3.52
CA THR A 120 1.19 14.45 3.43
C THR A 120 1.65 13.37 2.46
N PHE A 121 1.05 12.17 2.52
CA PHE A 121 1.34 11.08 1.59
C PHE A 121 1.06 11.48 0.13
N VAL A 122 -0.13 12.04 -0.14
CA VAL A 122 -0.51 12.45 -1.50
C VAL A 122 0.42 13.54 -2.03
N VAL A 123 0.69 14.58 -1.25
CA VAL A 123 1.57 15.70 -1.64
C VAL A 123 2.97 15.19 -1.94
N THR A 124 3.55 14.37 -1.06
CA THR A 124 4.89 13.82 -1.26
C THR A 124 4.98 12.91 -2.47
N VAL A 125 4.01 12.01 -2.68
CA VAL A 125 3.96 11.14 -3.87
C VAL A 125 3.85 11.96 -5.15
N VAL A 126 2.96 12.95 -5.20
CA VAL A 126 2.81 13.83 -6.39
C VAL A 126 4.09 14.60 -6.67
N MET A 127 4.73 15.18 -5.65
CA MET A 127 6.01 15.88 -5.81
C MET A 127 7.10 14.95 -6.34
N VAL A 128 7.24 13.74 -5.79
CA VAL A 128 8.26 12.77 -6.24
C VAL A 128 7.98 12.32 -7.67
N LEU A 129 6.73 12.05 -8.04
CA LEU A 129 6.37 11.68 -9.42
C LEU A 129 6.62 12.82 -10.41
N TYR A 130 6.29 14.05 -10.03
CA TYR A 130 6.58 15.23 -10.85
C TYR A 130 8.08 15.41 -11.05
N HIS A 131 8.86 15.32 -9.97
CA HIS A 131 10.31 15.45 -10.03
C HIS A 131 10.94 14.31 -10.85
N LEU A 132 10.47 13.07 -10.67
CA LEU A 132 10.93 11.93 -11.44
C LEU A 132 10.62 12.10 -12.93
N LYS A 133 9.44 12.61 -13.28
CA LYS A 133 9.08 12.94 -14.68
C LYS A 133 10.03 13.98 -15.26
N LYS A 134 10.39 15.01 -14.47
CA LYS A 134 11.35 16.04 -14.88
C LYS A 134 12.74 15.45 -15.12
N ILE A 135 13.29 14.71 -14.15
CA ILE A 135 14.59 14.02 -14.29
C ILE A 135 14.60 13.13 -15.54
N MET A 136 13.54 12.36 -15.78
CA MET A 136 13.45 11.47 -16.94
C MET A 136 13.42 12.24 -18.26
N SER A 137 12.83 13.44 -18.29
CA SER A 137 12.86 14.32 -19.46
C SER A 137 14.28 14.82 -19.74
N ASP A 138 14.98 15.27 -18.70
CA ASP A 138 16.32 15.86 -18.80
C ASP A 138 17.38 14.80 -19.14
N GLN A 139 17.26 13.60 -18.58
CA GLN A 139 18.18 12.49 -18.82
C GLN A 139 17.96 11.76 -20.16
N LYS A 140 16.93 12.12 -20.94
CA LYS A 140 16.66 11.50 -22.24
C LYS A 140 17.86 11.55 -23.19
N LEU A 141 18.72 12.57 -23.06
CA LEU A 141 19.92 12.75 -23.88
C LEU A 141 21.14 11.96 -23.39
N TYR A 142 21.23 11.69 -22.08
CA TYR A 142 22.42 11.10 -21.46
C TYR A 142 22.28 9.59 -21.19
N MET A 143 21.05 9.06 -21.15
CA MET A 143 20.78 7.66 -20.84
C MET A 143 20.73 6.79 -22.09
N SER A 144 21.20 5.55 -22.00
CA SER A 144 21.04 4.58 -23.10
C SER A 144 19.56 4.40 -23.44
N LYS A 145 19.23 4.26 -24.74
CA LYS A 145 17.85 4.03 -25.21
C LYS A 145 17.20 2.81 -24.54
N TYR A 146 17.99 1.80 -24.21
CA TYR A 146 17.51 0.59 -23.54
C TYR A 146 17.14 0.88 -22.08
N THR A 147 18.04 1.47 -21.31
CA THR A 147 17.82 1.77 -19.89
C THR A 147 16.67 2.76 -19.70
N TYR A 148 16.59 3.78 -20.55
CA TYR A 148 15.49 4.75 -20.55
C TYR A 148 14.13 4.06 -20.76
N ARG A 149 14.04 3.13 -21.72
CA ARG A 149 12.80 2.37 -21.95
C ARG A 149 12.41 1.52 -20.75
N VAL A 150 13.36 0.88 -20.08
CA VAL A 150 13.10 0.07 -18.87
C VAL A 150 12.59 0.96 -17.73
N GLN A 151 13.26 2.07 -17.45
CA GLN A 151 12.84 3.03 -16.42
C GLN A 151 11.46 3.62 -16.71
N LEU A 152 11.18 3.95 -17.97
CA LEU A 152 9.86 4.45 -18.39
C LEU A 152 8.76 3.40 -18.18
N MET A 153 9.02 2.12 -18.47
CA MET A 153 8.07 1.03 -18.20
C MET A 153 7.80 0.87 -16.70
N LEU A 154 8.84 0.92 -15.88
CA LEU A 154 8.71 0.87 -14.42
C LEU A 154 7.91 2.06 -13.88
N PHE A 155 8.18 3.26 -14.36
CA PHE A 155 7.45 4.46 -13.97
C PHE A 155 5.97 4.38 -14.33
N LYS A 156 5.65 3.98 -15.57
CA LYS A 156 4.26 3.76 -16.00
C LYS A 156 3.55 2.71 -15.13
N SER A 157 4.25 1.63 -14.77
CA SER A 157 3.70 0.62 -13.87
C SER A 157 3.33 1.20 -12.49
N ILE A 158 4.17 2.06 -11.89
CA ILE A 158 3.84 2.73 -10.62
C ILE A 158 2.64 3.66 -10.77
N GLN A 159 2.59 4.45 -11.85
CA GLN A 159 1.45 5.35 -12.05
C GLN A 159 0.13 4.58 -12.10
N ILE A 160 0.11 3.43 -12.78
CA ILE A 160 -1.07 2.59 -12.87
C ILE A 160 -1.38 1.91 -11.54
N GLN A 161 -0.37 1.45 -10.79
CA GLN A 161 -0.56 0.92 -9.43
C GLN A 161 -1.13 1.97 -8.49
N LEU A 162 -0.67 3.23 -8.57
CA LEU A 162 -1.22 4.33 -7.76
C LEU A 162 -2.66 4.68 -8.15
N ILE A 163 -2.99 4.69 -9.45
CA ILE A 163 -4.37 4.89 -9.91
C ILE A 163 -5.25 3.73 -9.43
N CYS A 164 -4.76 2.50 -9.52
CA CYS A 164 -5.45 1.31 -9.05
C CYS A 164 -5.69 1.37 -7.54
N LEU A 165 -4.68 1.74 -6.75
CA LEU A 165 -4.78 1.98 -5.32
C LEU A 165 -5.81 3.06 -5.02
N ALA A 166 -5.74 4.21 -5.69
CA ALA A 166 -6.68 5.29 -5.51
C ALA A 166 -8.10 4.80 -5.75
N VAL A 167 -8.39 4.16 -6.89
CA VAL A 167 -9.75 3.70 -7.23
C VAL A 167 -10.24 2.60 -6.28
N ILE A 168 -9.42 1.58 -6.00
CA ILE A 168 -9.82 0.40 -5.24
C ILE A 168 -9.91 0.68 -3.75
N VAL A 169 -9.12 1.60 -3.20
CA VAL A 169 -9.19 1.98 -1.78
C VAL A 169 -10.25 3.06 -1.56
N THR A 170 -10.35 4.06 -2.43
CA THR A 170 -11.34 5.13 -2.25
C THR A 170 -12.77 4.66 -2.46
N SER A 171 -13.01 3.68 -3.34
CA SER A 171 -14.35 3.13 -3.59
C SER A 171 -15.01 2.55 -2.32
N PRO A 172 -14.45 1.54 -1.63
CA PRO A 172 -15.05 0.97 -0.42
C PRO A 172 -15.09 1.96 0.73
N LEU A 173 -14.13 2.89 0.83
CA LEU A 173 -14.18 3.97 1.82
C LEU A 173 -15.35 4.92 1.55
N SER A 174 -15.57 5.32 0.30
CA SER A 174 -16.68 6.21 -0.08
C SER A 174 -18.02 5.54 0.18
N VAL A 175 -18.17 4.26 -0.20
CA VAL A 175 -19.38 3.47 0.08
C VAL A 175 -19.60 3.33 1.58
N GLY A 176 -18.56 3.04 2.37
CA GLY A 176 -18.65 2.97 3.83
C GLY A 176 -19.09 4.29 4.46
N MET A 177 -18.55 5.42 4.01
CA MET A 177 -18.95 6.75 4.47
C MET A 177 -20.41 7.06 4.12
N LEU A 178 -20.87 6.72 2.92
CA LEU A 178 -22.27 6.90 2.53
C LEU A 178 -23.20 6.05 3.41
N VAL A 179 -22.80 4.81 3.73
CA VAL A 179 -23.57 3.94 4.63
C VAL A 179 -23.73 4.54 6.02
N ILE A 180 -22.67 5.15 6.56
CA ILE A 180 -22.71 5.86 7.84
C ILE A 180 -23.60 7.11 7.76
N ILE A 181 -23.44 7.93 6.71
CA ILE A 181 -24.19 9.20 6.54
C ILE A 181 -25.70 8.95 6.40
N PHE A 182 -26.09 7.90 5.68
CA PHE A 182 -27.50 7.57 5.42
C PHE A 182 -28.10 6.57 6.42
N ASP A 183 -27.36 6.18 7.46
CA ASP A 183 -27.79 5.21 8.48
C ASP A 183 -28.40 3.93 7.87
N LEU A 184 -27.72 3.39 6.84
CA LEU A 184 -28.19 2.23 6.10
C LEU A 184 -28.11 0.96 6.96
N ALA A 185 -29.20 0.19 6.99
CA ALA A 185 -29.26 -1.07 7.72
C ALA A 185 -28.19 -2.06 7.19
N ARG A 186 -27.44 -2.68 8.12
CA ARG A 186 -26.35 -3.68 7.92
C ARG A 186 -24.93 -3.12 7.65
N PRO A 187 -24.40 -2.23 8.50
CA PRO A 187 -23.01 -1.75 8.39
C PRO A 187 -21.93 -2.85 8.33
N PRO A 188 -22.02 -3.98 9.08
CA PRO A 188 -20.97 -5.00 9.06
C PRO A 188 -20.75 -5.66 7.70
N VAL A 189 -21.82 -5.93 6.95
CA VAL A 189 -21.72 -6.61 5.64
C VAL A 189 -20.99 -5.72 4.64
N VAL A 190 -21.30 -4.42 4.64
CA VAL A 190 -20.64 -3.45 3.75
C VAL A 190 -19.16 -3.34 4.08
N VAL A 191 -18.83 -3.26 5.37
CA VAL A 191 -17.43 -3.21 5.83
C VAL A 191 -16.66 -4.47 5.46
N MET A 192 -17.27 -5.65 5.59
CA MET A 192 -16.66 -6.92 5.15
C MET A 192 -16.41 -6.94 3.65
N LEU A 193 -17.40 -6.55 2.84
CA LEU A 193 -17.25 -6.46 1.38
C LEU A 193 -16.17 -5.44 0.99
N GLY A 194 -16.13 -4.28 1.64
CA GLY A 194 -15.10 -3.27 1.41
C GLY A 194 -13.70 -3.79 1.73
N THR A 195 -13.56 -4.51 2.84
CA THR A 195 -12.28 -5.15 3.24
C THR A 195 -11.86 -6.22 2.23
N ALA A 196 -12.80 -7.02 1.73
CA ALA A 196 -12.53 -8.02 0.70
C ALA A 196 -12.07 -7.37 -0.63
N VAL A 197 -12.73 -6.30 -1.07
CA VAL A 197 -12.33 -5.52 -2.25
C VAL A 197 -10.93 -4.93 -2.07
N MET A 198 -10.63 -4.35 -0.91
CA MET A 198 -9.29 -3.85 -0.61
C MET A 198 -8.23 -4.97 -0.60
N SER A 199 -8.58 -6.19 -0.20
CA SER A 199 -7.65 -7.32 -0.19
C SER A 199 -7.23 -7.74 -1.61
N ILE A 200 -8.13 -7.58 -2.61
CA ILE A 200 -7.86 -7.88 -4.03
C ILE A 200 -6.84 -6.90 -4.64
N HIS A 201 -6.71 -5.70 -4.10
CA HIS A 201 -5.77 -4.68 -4.58
C HIS A 201 -4.33 -5.20 -4.73
N SER A 202 -3.82 -5.94 -3.73
CA SER A 202 -2.46 -6.49 -3.77
C SER A 202 -2.25 -7.49 -4.91
N THR A 203 -3.26 -8.30 -5.21
CA THR A 203 -3.23 -9.22 -6.36
C THR A 203 -3.21 -8.45 -7.68
N LEU A 204 -3.98 -7.36 -7.77
CA LEU A 204 -4.01 -6.50 -8.95
C LEU A 204 -2.69 -5.76 -9.15
N ASP A 205 -2.02 -5.29 -8.10
CA ASP A 205 -0.69 -4.69 -8.18
C ASP A 205 0.34 -5.67 -8.80
N CYS A 206 0.31 -6.92 -8.35
CA CYS A 206 1.16 -7.98 -8.89
C CYS A 206 0.82 -8.26 -10.36
N ALA A 207 -0.48 -8.33 -10.70
CA ALA A 207 -0.93 -8.52 -12.07
C ALA A 207 -0.50 -7.36 -13.00
N ILE A 208 -0.63 -6.11 -12.54
CA ILE A 208 -0.18 -4.90 -13.25
C ILE A 208 1.32 -4.96 -13.47
N LEU A 209 2.10 -5.34 -12.45
CA LEU A 209 3.56 -5.46 -12.56
C LEU A 209 3.95 -6.53 -13.60
N MET A 210 3.34 -7.71 -13.54
CA MET A 210 3.54 -8.79 -14.53
C MET A 210 3.13 -8.36 -15.94
N TYR A 211 2.04 -7.61 -16.07
CA TYR A 211 1.53 -7.15 -17.35
C TYR A 211 2.40 -6.07 -17.98
N TYR A 212 2.88 -5.07 -17.22
CA TYR A 212 3.63 -3.94 -17.76
C TYR A 212 5.13 -4.21 -17.92
N VAL A 213 5.72 -4.98 -17.01
CA VAL A 213 7.18 -5.16 -16.95
C VAL A 213 7.60 -6.34 -17.84
N ARG A 214 8.24 -6.01 -18.96
CA ARG A 214 8.64 -6.95 -20.02
C ARG A 214 9.32 -8.25 -19.55
N PRO A 215 10.34 -8.25 -18.66
CA PRO A 215 10.99 -9.50 -18.24
C PRO A 215 10.03 -10.49 -17.60
N TYR A 216 9.02 -10.02 -16.86
CA TYR A 216 8.00 -10.91 -16.30
C TYR A 216 7.10 -11.52 -17.38
N ARG A 217 6.72 -10.73 -18.41
CA ARG A 217 5.98 -11.26 -19.55
C ARG A 217 6.78 -12.31 -20.32
N GLU A 218 8.07 -12.08 -20.53
CA GLU A 218 8.94 -13.03 -21.24
C GLU A 218 9.11 -14.31 -20.42
N PHE A 219 9.25 -14.20 -19.10
CA PHE A 219 9.26 -15.34 -18.19
C PHE A 219 7.94 -16.13 -18.23
N LEU A 220 6.79 -15.48 -18.14
CA LEU A 220 5.48 -16.15 -18.24
C LEU A 220 5.30 -16.85 -19.60
N LYS A 221 5.70 -16.20 -20.70
CA LYS A 221 5.69 -16.83 -22.04
C LYS A 221 6.59 -18.05 -22.12
N SER A 222 7.73 -18.04 -21.41
CA SER A 222 8.62 -19.20 -21.36
C SER A 222 7.98 -20.38 -20.64
N ILE A 223 7.31 -20.13 -19.50
CA ILE A 223 6.58 -21.17 -18.74
C ILE A 223 5.45 -21.77 -19.58
N THR A 224 4.64 -20.92 -20.25
CA THR A 224 3.53 -21.42 -21.09
C THR A 224 4.02 -22.23 -22.29
N LYS A 225 5.21 -21.93 -22.83
CA LYS A 225 5.82 -22.74 -23.89
C LYS A 225 6.40 -24.06 -23.36
N PHE A 226 7.03 -24.03 -22.18
CA PHE A 226 7.56 -25.23 -21.52
C PHE A 226 6.45 -26.21 -21.11
N GLY A 227 5.27 -25.73 -20.73
CA GLY A 227 4.10 -26.58 -20.49
C GLY A 227 3.58 -27.31 -21.73
N SER A 228 3.96 -26.87 -22.93
CA SER A 228 3.54 -27.47 -24.21
C SER A 228 4.59 -28.41 -24.83
N THR A 229 5.81 -28.44 -24.30
CA THR A 229 6.88 -29.33 -24.78
C THR A 229 7.69 -29.84 -23.59
N THR A 230 7.41 -31.07 -23.18
CA THR A 230 8.22 -31.91 -22.30
C THR A 230 9.58 -32.20 -22.93
N ASP A 231 10.48 -31.22 -22.97
CA ASP A 231 11.92 -31.49 -23.06
C ASP A 231 12.73 -30.38 -22.39
N VAL A 232 12.88 -30.51 -21.07
CA VAL A 232 13.63 -29.61 -20.21
C VAL A 232 15.11 -29.97 -20.27
N LYS A 233 15.80 -29.46 -21.27
CA LYS A 233 17.25 -29.27 -21.22
C LYS A 233 17.59 -27.83 -21.62
N SER A 234 18.17 -27.11 -20.67
CA SER A 234 18.86 -25.82 -20.83
C SER A 234 18.02 -24.53 -20.95
N VAL A 235 17.42 -24.09 -19.85
CA VAL A 235 17.35 -22.63 -19.57
C VAL A 235 18.57 -22.28 -18.72
N VAL A 236 19.72 -22.25 -19.37
CA VAL A 236 20.97 -21.74 -18.80
C VAL A 236 20.88 -20.23 -18.79
N TRP A 237 21.11 -19.66 -17.60
CA TRP A 237 21.15 -18.25 -17.28
C TRP A 237 21.90 -17.40 -18.32
N ILE A 238 21.17 -16.55 -19.04
CA ILE A 238 21.71 -15.43 -19.83
C ILE A 238 22.11 -14.32 -18.84
N GLY A 239 23.17 -14.57 -18.06
CA GLY A 239 23.76 -13.61 -17.12
C GLY A 239 25.21 -13.23 -17.43
N SER A 240 25.85 -13.84 -18.43
CA SER A 240 27.32 -13.81 -18.57
C SER A 240 27.82 -13.38 -19.96
N ARG A 241 27.19 -12.42 -20.63
CA ARG A 241 27.68 -11.96 -21.96
C ARG A 241 27.81 -10.44 -22.14
N SER A 242 28.08 -9.70 -21.06
CA SER A 242 28.31 -8.24 -21.13
C SER A 242 29.71 -7.78 -20.70
N SER A 243 30.66 -8.68 -20.44
CA SER A 243 32.03 -8.31 -19.99
C SER A 243 33.12 -8.55 -21.03
N ARG A 244 32.78 -8.59 -22.33
CA ARG A 244 33.78 -8.86 -23.38
C ARG A 244 33.66 -7.96 -24.60
N ILE A 245 33.44 -6.66 -24.39
CA ILE A 245 33.73 -5.59 -25.37
C ILE A 245 34.11 -4.33 -24.59
N SER A 246 35.36 -4.24 -24.14
CA SER A 246 36.06 -2.98 -23.85
C SER A 246 37.54 -3.32 -23.91
N ASP A 247 38.12 -3.08 -25.08
CA ASP A 247 39.56 -2.81 -25.24
C ASP A 247 39.94 -1.53 -24.49
#